data_AF-A0A9W8GGF8-F1
#
_entry.id   AF-A0A9W8GGF8-F1
#
_cell.length_a   1.000
_cell.length_b   1.000
_cell.length_c   1.000
_cell.angle_alpha   90.00
_cell.angle_beta   90.00
_cell.angle_gamma   90.00
#
_symmetry.space_group_name_H-M   'P 1'
#
loop_
_entity.id
_entity.type
_entity.pdbx_description
1 polymer ?
#
loop_
_entity_poly.entity_id
_entity_poly.type
_entity_poly.pdbx_seq_one_letter_code
_entity_poly.pdbx_strand_id
1 'polypeptide(L)'
;MPVTFTLFNKGAFSQGALVFDRDYKDRPEALANGEPLYRVYTKWRTVELLEDTAVGPKALLSGKYEGLMKRSVSLNGFGSNTLAKRTAILRSGWSFVDFMSNEFTWRVSGWSTSWTLSDVNGAVVAKLTRATLHRNKLGTLEIMEDVSESLQALIIVTCKLVHQTVQDGEHSS
;
A
#
# COMPACT_ATOMS: atom_id res chain seq x y z
N MET A 1 -0.15 4.30 -20.02
CA MET A 1 -0.65 2.92 -19.84
C MET A 1 -0.67 2.64 -18.35
N PRO A 2 -1.62 1.86 -17.82
CA PRO A 2 -1.64 1.53 -16.40
C PRO A 2 -0.34 0.84 -15.97
N VAL A 3 0.18 1.20 -14.81
CA VAL A 3 1.33 0.52 -14.19
C VAL A 3 0.80 -0.54 -13.24
N THR A 4 1.37 -1.74 -13.30
CA THR A 4 0.91 -2.89 -12.49
C THR A 4 1.98 -3.29 -11.49
N PHE A 5 1.58 -3.47 -10.24
CA PHE A 5 2.42 -4.00 -9.18
C PHE A 5 1.82 -5.27 -8.57
N THR A 6 2.66 -6.24 -8.22
CA THR A 6 2.24 -7.36 -7.36
C THR A 6 2.82 -7.20 -5.97
N LEU A 7 1.96 -7.33 -4.96
CA LEU A 7 2.35 -7.27 -3.56
C LEU A 7 2.35 -8.68 -2.97
N PHE A 8 3.46 -9.05 -2.31
CA PHE A 8 3.58 -10.28 -1.52
C PHE A 8 3.91 -9.97 -0.07
N ASN A 9 3.42 -10.78 0.86
CA ASN A 9 3.93 -10.78 2.23
C ASN A 9 5.42 -11.13 2.24
N LYS A 10 6.21 -10.43 3.07
CA LYS A 10 7.63 -10.75 3.25
C LYS A 10 7.84 -12.16 3.82
N GLY A 11 6.87 -12.65 4.61
CA GLY A 11 6.78 -14.01 5.14
C GLY A 11 5.40 -14.26 5.78
N ALA A 12 5.08 -15.50 6.14
CA ALA A 12 3.74 -15.93 6.57
C ALA A 12 3.13 -15.15 7.75
N PHE A 13 3.97 -14.54 8.60
CA PHE A 13 3.56 -13.69 9.74
C PHE A 13 4.17 -12.29 9.69
N SER A 14 4.71 -11.90 8.53
CA SER A 14 5.37 -10.59 8.41
C SER A 14 4.34 -9.51 8.20
N GLN A 15 4.51 -8.41 8.94
CA GLN A 15 3.77 -7.18 8.71
C GLN A 15 4.30 -6.41 7.47
N GLY A 16 5.45 -6.81 6.91
CA GLY A 16 6.01 -6.19 5.71
C GLY A 16 5.54 -6.81 4.39
N ALA A 17 5.61 -6.04 3.32
CA ALA A 17 5.32 -6.47 1.95
C ALA A 17 6.51 -6.22 1.00
N LEU A 18 6.60 -7.05 -0.03
CA LEU A 18 7.50 -6.93 -1.16
C LEU A 18 6.66 -6.58 -2.38
N VAL A 19 7.11 -5.59 -3.16
CA VAL A 19 6.38 -5.05 -4.30
C VAL A 19 7.20 -5.26 -5.56
N PHE A 20 6.60 -5.83 -6.60
CA PHE A 20 7.24 -6.09 -7.88
C PHE A 20 6.49 -5.40 -9.01
N ASP A 21 7.18 -5.09 -10.10
CA ASP A 21 6.77 -4.18 -11.21
C ASP A 21 5.84 -4.79 -12.28
N ARG A 22 5.31 -5.98 -12.05
CA ARG A 22 4.43 -6.69 -12.99
C ARG A 22 3.51 -7.66 -12.25
N ASP A 23 2.55 -8.25 -12.96
CA ASP A 23 1.71 -9.29 -12.39
C ASP A 23 2.48 -10.61 -12.25
N TYR A 24 2.52 -11.13 -11.03
CA TYR A 24 3.13 -12.41 -10.69
C TYR A 24 2.10 -13.32 -10.04
N LYS A 25 2.02 -14.56 -10.50
CA LYS A 25 1.19 -15.59 -9.86
C LYS A 25 1.75 -15.98 -8.49
N ASP A 26 3.06 -16.25 -8.46
CA ASP A 26 3.80 -16.69 -7.29
C ASP A 26 5.01 -15.77 -7.04
N ARG A 27 5.52 -15.75 -5.80
CA ARG A 27 6.63 -14.88 -5.43
C ARG A 27 7.88 -15.27 -6.24
N PRO A 28 8.55 -14.33 -6.93
CA PRO A 28 9.81 -14.62 -7.60
C PRO A 28 10.87 -15.12 -6.62
N GLU A 29 11.57 -16.19 -6.97
CA GLU A 29 12.77 -16.61 -6.25
C GLU A 29 13.93 -15.65 -6.55
N ALA A 30 14.70 -15.33 -5.52
CA ALA A 30 15.66 -14.22 -5.49
C ALA A 30 16.87 -14.37 -6.44
N LEU A 31 16.99 -15.47 -7.19
CA LEU A 31 18.24 -15.82 -7.89
C LEU A 31 18.15 -15.83 -9.42
N ALA A 32 16.96 -15.63 -10.00
CA ALA A 32 16.83 -15.66 -11.46
C ALA A 32 16.40 -14.33 -12.09
N ASN A 33 15.41 -13.61 -11.53
CA ASN A 33 14.78 -12.47 -12.23
C ASN A 33 13.91 -11.51 -11.36
N GLY A 34 14.02 -11.50 -10.03
CA GLY A 34 13.04 -10.76 -9.22
C GLY A 34 13.57 -10.26 -7.89
N GLU A 35 14.30 -9.15 -7.92
CA GLU A 35 14.38 -8.29 -6.75
C GLU A 35 13.11 -7.45 -6.65
N PRO A 36 12.57 -7.21 -5.43
CA PRO A 36 11.43 -6.34 -5.27
C PRO A 36 11.83 -4.91 -5.63
N LEU A 37 10.98 -4.20 -6.36
CA LEU A 37 11.18 -2.78 -6.63
C LEU A 37 11.01 -1.96 -5.34
N TYR A 38 10.02 -2.33 -4.52
CA TYR A 38 9.78 -1.69 -3.23
C TYR A 38 9.61 -2.69 -2.09
N ARG A 39 9.93 -2.21 -0.88
CA ARG A 39 9.70 -2.93 0.38
C ARG A 39 8.90 -2.03 1.32
N VAL A 40 7.71 -2.50 1.71
CA VAL A 40 6.88 -1.83 2.70
C VAL A 40 7.09 -2.49 4.05
N TYR A 41 7.38 -1.71 5.09
CA TYR A 41 7.50 -2.17 6.46
C TYR A 41 6.46 -1.49 7.33
N THR A 42 5.61 -2.27 7.99
CA THR A 42 4.74 -1.76 9.06
C THR A 42 5.12 -2.47 10.36
N LYS A 43 5.94 -1.85 11.21
CA LYS A 43 6.38 -2.46 12.48
C LYS A 43 5.89 -1.65 13.66
N TRP A 44 5.00 -2.24 14.44
CA TRP A 44 4.46 -1.66 15.67
C TRP A 44 3.77 -0.30 15.48
N ARG A 45 4.52 0.80 15.47
CA ARG A 45 4.04 2.17 15.19
C ARG A 45 4.79 2.86 14.05
N THR A 46 5.70 2.19 13.36
CA THR A 46 6.41 2.76 12.21
C THR A 46 5.87 2.19 10.91
N VAL A 47 5.92 3.03 9.88
CA VAL A 47 5.60 2.69 8.50
C VAL A 47 6.75 3.19 7.64
N GLU A 48 7.31 2.35 6.78
CA GLU A 48 8.37 2.74 5.86
C GLU A 48 8.14 2.13 4.47
N LEU A 49 8.46 2.90 3.44
CA LEU A 49 8.57 2.45 2.06
C LEU A 49 10.02 2.65 1.63
N LEU A 50 10.68 1.55 1.29
CA LEU A 50 12.03 1.56 0.74
C LEU A 50 11.97 1.18 -0.75
N GLU A 51 12.75 1.86 -1.56
CA GLU A 51 13.08 1.48 -2.93
C GLU A 51 14.39 0.69 -2.94
N ASP A 52 14.43 -0.43 -3.65
CA ASP A 52 15.67 -1.18 -3.84
C ASP A 52 16.46 -0.55 -4.99
N THR A 53 17.67 -0.07 -4.69
CA THR A 53 18.56 0.59 -5.67
C THR A 53 19.86 -0.19 -5.79
N ALA A 54 20.65 0.06 -6.83
CA ALA A 54 21.95 -0.57 -7.02
C ALA A 54 22.94 -0.34 -5.85
N VAL A 55 22.75 0.73 -5.06
CA VAL A 55 23.60 1.09 -3.92
C VAL A 55 23.01 0.57 -2.59
N GLY A 56 21.82 -0.05 -2.65
CA GLY A 56 21.07 -0.58 -1.52
C GLY A 56 19.73 0.11 -1.31
N PRO A 57 18.97 -0.31 -0.29
CA PRO A 57 17.63 0.22 -0.04
C PRO A 57 17.65 1.70 0.37
N LYS A 58 16.88 2.53 -0.34
CA LYS A 58 16.68 3.96 -0.06
C LYS A 58 15.27 4.19 0.48
N ALA A 59 15.14 4.89 1.60
CA ALA A 59 13.82 5.27 2.12
C ALA A 59 13.18 6.35 1.24
N LEU A 60 11.99 6.08 0.71
CA LEU A 60 11.16 7.05 0.00
C LEU A 60 10.16 7.73 0.94
N LEU A 61 9.54 6.93 1.82
CA LEU A 61 8.60 7.40 2.85
C LEU A 61 8.94 6.77 4.19
N SER A 62 8.89 7.57 5.25
CA SER A 62 8.96 7.09 6.63
C SER A 62 7.88 7.78 7.45
N GLY A 63 7.19 7.02 8.28
CA GLY A 63 6.04 7.52 9.01
C GLY A 63 5.78 6.80 10.32
N LYS A 64 4.84 7.36 11.07
CA LYS A 64 4.45 6.86 12.38
C LYS A 64 2.94 6.85 12.53
N TYR A 65 2.42 5.78 13.11
CA TYR A 65 1.04 5.74 13.56
C TYR A 65 0.83 6.73 14.69
N GLU A 66 -0.27 7.47 14.62
CA GLU A 66 -0.66 8.45 15.61
C GLU A 66 -1.86 7.97 16.43
N GLY A 67 -1.93 8.47 17.67
CA GLY A 67 -2.96 8.10 18.63
C GLY A 67 -2.87 6.65 19.13
N LEU A 68 -3.77 6.30 20.05
CA LEU A 68 -3.80 4.97 20.67
C LEU A 68 -4.37 3.90 19.73
N MET A 69 -5.37 4.28 18.93
CA MET A 69 -6.11 3.35 18.07
C MET A 69 -5.44 3.10 16.70
N LYS A 70 -4.27 3.69 16.43
CA LYS A 70 -3.52 3.55 15.16
C LYS A 70 -4.40 3.82 13.92
N ARG A 71 -5.28 4.83 14.00
CA ARG A 71 -6.23 5.20 12.94
C ARG A 71 -5.69 6.28 12.01
N SER A 72 -4.49 6.79 12.26
CA SER A 72 -3.81 7.73 11.37
C SER A 72 -2.32 7.44 11.33
N VAL A 73 -1.68 7.81 10.23
CA VAL A 73 -0.24 7.69 10.00
C VAL A 73 0.26 9.00 9.41
N SER A 74 1.15 9.70 10.12
CA SER A 74 1.95 10.77 9.50
C SER A 74 3.07 10.14 8.70
N LEU A 75 3.22 10.57 7.44
CA LEU A 75 4.22 10.12 6.49
C LEU A 75 5.09 11.31 6.11
N ASN A 76 6.41 11.14 6.13
CA ASN A 76 7.38 12.13 5.71
C ASN A 76 8.17 11.57 4.52
N GLY A 77 8.44 12.41 3.54
CA GLY A 77 9.22 12.07 2.35
C GLY A 77 9.04 13.15 1.28
N PHE A 78 9.85 13.10 0.23
CA PHE A 78 9.77 14.08 -0.87
C PHE A 78 9.80 15.56 -0.40
N GLY A 79 10.52 15.85 0.70
CA GLY A 79 10.67 17.20 1.25
C GLY A 79 9.46 17.75 2.02
N SER A 80 8.41 16.95 2.24
CA SER A 80 7.19 17.38 2.93
C SER A 80 6.60 16.27 3.79
N ASN A 81 5.53 16.59 4.52
CA ASN A 81 4.81 15.69 5.40
C ASN A 81 3.35 15.59 4.96
N THR A 82 2.78 14.40 5.07
CA THR A 82 1.36 14.15 4.82
C THR A 82 0.76 13.20 5.85
N LEU A 83 -0.56 13.03 5.80
CA LEU A 83 -1.35 12.28 6.76
C LEU A 83 -2.30 11.33 6.03
N ALA A 84 -2.21 10.05 6.38
CA ALA A 84 -3.19 9.05 6.01
C ALA A 84 -4.10 8.76 7.21
N LYS A 85 -5.42 8.69 7.00
CA LYS A 85 -6.42 8.45 8.05
C LYS A 85 -7.37 7.32 7.65
N ARG A 86 -7.66 6.43 8.59
CA ARG A 86 -8.70 5.41 8.47
C ARG A 86 -10.08 6.08 8.44
N THR A 87 -10.89 5.74 7.45
CA THR A 87 -12.26 6.29 7.33
C THR A 87 -13.17 5.66 8.39
N ALA A 88 -13.99 6.48 9.06
CA ALA A 88 -14.41 6.16 10.42
C ALA A 88 -15.60 5.18 10.58
N ILE A 89 -16.46 4.95 9.59
CA ILE A 89 -17.83 4.54 9.96
C ILE A 89 -18.21 3.08 9.64
N LEU A 90 -17.95 2.51 8.46
CA LEU A 90 -18.37 1.11 8.17
C LEU A 90 -17.50 0.37 7.14
N ARG A 91 -16.38 0.97 6.73
CA ARG A 91 -15.51 0.42 5.68
C ARG A 91 -14.08 0.53 6.16
N SER A 92 -13.32 -0.56 6.09
CA SER A 92 -11.87 -0.62 6.41
C SER A 92 -11.00 0.19 5.44
N GLY A 93 -11.54 1.28 4.90
CA GLY A 93 -10.89 2.21 3.99
C GLY A 93 -9.97 3.18 4.69
N TRP A 94 -9.11 3.78 3.89
CA TRP A 94 -8.15 4.81 4.26
C TRP A 94 -8.29 5.97 3.29
N SER A 95 -8.05 7.17 3.78
CA SER A 95 -7.92 8.40 3.00
C SER A 95 -6.53 8.98 3.24
N PHE A 96 -6.01 9.72 2.27
CA PHE A 96 -4.77 10.47 2.44
C PHE A 96 -4.79 11.71 1.56
N VAL A 97 -3.95 12.68 1.92
CA VAL A 97 -3.66 13.83 1.08
C VAL A 97 -2.27 13.61 0.46
N ASP A 98 -2.04 13.96 -0.80
CA ASP A 98 -0.69 13.91 -1.36
C ASP A 98 0.14 15.15 -0.95
N PHE A 99 1.38 15.24 -1.42
CA PHE A 99 2.24 16.39 -1.15
C PHE A 99 1.84 17.67 -1.90
N MET A 100 0.87 17.57 -2.80
CA MET A 100 0.30 18.68 -3.58
C MET A 100 -1.07 19.10 -3.05
N SER A 101 -1.49 18.60 -1.88
CA SER A 101 -2.79 18.85 -1.26
C SER A 101 -4.01 18.23 -1.97
N ASN A 102 -3.82 17.23 -2.82
CA ASN A 102 -4.93 16.47 -3.42
C ASN A 102 -5.37 15.34 -2.48
N GLU A 103 -6.67 15.15 -2.31
CA GLU A 103 -7.24 14.11 -1.45
C GLU A 103 -7.60 12.84 -2.24
N PHE A 104 -7.28 11.69 -1.66
CA PHE A 104 -7.59 10.38 -2.20
C PHE A 104 -8.22 9.48 -1.15
N THR A 105 -9.17 8.64 -1.56
CA THR A 105 -9.89 7.71 -0.66
C THR A 105 -9.98 6.31 -1.22
N TRP A 106 -9.51 5.34 -0.44
CA TRP A 106 -9.72 3.91 -0.67
C TRP A 106 -11.14 3.51 -0.30
N ARG A 107 -11.88 3.02 -1.29
CA ARG A 107 -13.17 2.35 -1.12
C ARG A 107 -12.94 0.84 -1.02
N VAL A 108 -13.21 0.33 0.17
CA VAL A 108 -13.06 -1.09 0.52
C VAL A 108 -14.44 -1.68 0.75
N SER A 109 -14.68 -2.84 0.16
CA SER A 109 -15.83 -3.69 0.48
C SER A 109 -15.30 -4.98 1.11
N GLY A 110 -15.84 -5.37 2.25
CA GLY A 110 -15.39 -6.58 2.97
C GLY A 110 -15.64 -7.86 2.18
N TRP A 111 -16.58 -7.85 1.22
CA TRP A 111 -16.98 -9.04 0.46
C TRP A 111 -16.38 -9.04 -0.95
N SER A 112 -15.84 -7.90 -1.39
CA SER A 112 -15.18 -7.79 -2.69
C SER A 112 -13.68 -7.94 -2.53
N THR A 113 -13.08 -8.65 -3.49
CA THR A 113 -11.62 -8.68 -3.65
C THR A 113 -11.10 -7.44 -4.37
N SER A 114 -11.97 -6.60 -4.94
CA SER A 114 -11.58 -5.40 -5.69
C SER A 114 -11.76 -4.16 -4.84
N TRP A 115 -10.68 -3.46 -4.53
CA TRP A 115 -10.68 -2.18 -3.82
C TRP A 115 -10.18 -1.08 -4.75
N THR A 116 -10.75 0.11 -4.64
CA THR A 116 -10.43 1.22 -5.54
C THR A 116 -9.99 2.44 -4.76
N LEU A 117 -8.98 3.12 -5.25
CA LEU A 117 -8.59 4.45 -4.81
C LEU A 117 -9.16 5.47 -5.79
N SER A 118 -9.86 6.47 -5.26
CA SER A 118 -10.40 7.57 -6.06
C SER A 118 -9.89 8.91 -5.56
N ASP A 119 -9.80 9.88 -6.47
CA ASP A 119 -9.62 11.29 -6.13
C ASP A 119 -10.92 11.89 -5.56
N VAL A 120 -10.89 13.19 -5.23
CA VAL A 120 -12.06 13.94 -4.74
C VAL A 120 -13.22 14.01 -5.73
N ASN A 121 -12.95 13.94 -7.04
CA ASN A 121 -13.96 13.95 -8.10
C ASN A 121 -14.59 12.57 -8.32
N GLY A 122 -14.06 11.52 -7.68
CA GLY A 122 -14.49 10.15 -7.84
C GLY A 122 -13.85 9.41 -9.01
N ALA A 123 -12.88 10.02 -9.70
CA ALA A 123 -12.08 9.35 -10.72
C ALA A 123 -11.22 8.27 -10.07
N VAL A 124 -11.17 7.07 -10.66
CA VAL A 124 -10.41 5.94 -10.12
C VAL A 124 -8.96 6.05 -10.56
N VAL A 125 -8.08 6.25 -9.59
CA VAL A 125 -6.63 6.42 -9.80
C VAL A 125 -5.89 5.10 -9.66
N ALA A 126 -6.35 4.23 -8.76
CA ALA A 126 -5.75 2.90 -8.59
C ALA A 126 -6.78 1.84 -8.18
N LYS A 127 -6.45 0.58 -8.44
CA LYS A 127 -7.28 -0.57 -8.11
C LYS A 127 -6.42 -1.69 -7.54
N LEU A 128 -6.78 -2.23 -6.39
CA LEU A 128 -6.20 -3.46 -5.85
C LEU A 128 -7.16 -4.62 -6.07
N THR A 129 -6.69 -5.68 -6.73
CA THR A 129 -7.34 -6.99 -6.77
C THR A 129 -6.67 -7.91 -5.75
N ARG A 130 -7.31 -8.09 -4.59
CA ARG A 130 -6.83 -8.92 -3.48
C ARG A 130 -6.81 -10.40 -3.87
N ALA A 131 -5.73 -11.08 -3.51
CA ALA A 131 -5.66 -12.54 -3.60
C ALA A 131 -6.29 -13.18 -2.35
N THR A 132 -7.24 -14.09 -2.55
CA THR A 132 -7.95 -14.78 -1.45
C THR A 132 -7.46 -16.19 -1.17
N LEU A 133 -6.84 -16.85 -2.16
CA LEU A 133 -6.42 -18.26 -2.08
C LEU A 133 -4.89 -18.43 -1.95
N HIS A 134 -4.11 -17.40 -2.24
CA HIS A 134 -2.64 -17.47 -2.24
C HIS A 134 -2.08 -16.90 -0.93
N ARG A 135 -1.67 -17.77 0.00
CA ARG A 135 -1.24 -17.40 1.37
C ARG A 135 -0.22 -16.26 1.45
N ASN A 136 0.63 -16.09 0.44
CA ASN A 136 1.70 -15.09 0.43
C ASN A 136 1.45 -13.92 -0.52
N LYS A 137 0.52 -14.01 -1.48
CA LYS A 137 0.19 -12.89 -2.38
C LYS A 137 -0.87 -12.04 -1.70
N LEU A 138 -0.62 -10.74 -1.60
CA LEU A 138 -1.62 -9.78 -1.11
C LEU A 138 -2.61 -9.43 -2.23
N GLY A 139 -2.09 -9.23 -3.43
CA GLY A 139 -2.90 -8.89 -4.60
C GLY A 139 -2.09 -8.21 -5.68
N THR A 140 -2.81 -7.78 -6.71
CA THR A 140 -2.27 -7.01 -7.84
C THR A 140 -2.85 -5.60 -7.78
N LEU A 141 -1.97 -4.61 -7.72
CA LEU A 141 -2.28 -3.18 -7.68
C LEU A 141 -2.06 -2.57 -9.07
N GLU A 142 -3.09 -2.01 -9.66
CA GLU A 142 -3.04 -1.27 -10.93
C GLU A 142 -3.16 0.22 -10.63
N ILE A 143 -2.22 1.03 -11.10
CA ILE A 143 -2.30 2.49 -11.11
C ILE A 143 -2.71 2.90 -12.52
N MET A 144 -3.88 3.49 -12.65
CA MET A 144 -4.60 3.65 -13.93
C MET A 144 -4.02 4.74 -14.81
N GLU A 145 -3.44 5.76 -14.19
CA GLU A 145 -2.88 6.95 -14.83
C GLU A 145 -1.39 7.08 -14.54
N ASP A 146 -0.70 7.86 -15.36
CA ASP A 146 0.68 8.24 -15.06
C ASP A 146 0.67 9.22 -13.89
N VAL A 147 1.26 8.83 -12.77
CA VAL A 147 1.26 9.58 -11.53
C VAL A 147 2.69 9.94 -11.15
N SER A 148 2.85 11.00 -10.37
CA SER A 148 4.16 11.32 -9.81
C SER A 148 4.70 10.17 -8.95
N GLU A 149 6.02 10.04 -8.89
CA GLU A 149 6.71 9.07 -8.04
C GLU A 149 6.24 9.16 -6.57
N SER A 150 6.01 10.39 -6.09
CA SER A 150 5.56 10.65 -4.73
C SER A 150 4.13 10.17 -4.48
N LEU A 151 3.23 10.32 -5.46
CA LEU A 151 1.88 9.78 -5.38
C LEU A 151 1.91 8.25 -5.48
N GLN A 152 2.68 7.66 -6.38
CA GLN A 152 2.87 6.21 -6.46
C GLN A 152 3.33 5.62 -5.11
N ALA A 153 4.32 6.25 -4.47
CA ALA A 153 4.81 5.86 -3.16
C ALA A 153 3.69 5.86 -2.10
N LEU A 154 2.85 6.91 -2.09
CA LEU A 154 1.70 7.01 -1.19
C LEU A 154 0.63 5.95 -1.49
N ILE A 155 0.35 5.67 -2.76
CA ILE A 155 -0.61 4.63 -3.17
C ILE A 155 -0.13 3.26 -2.67
N ILE A 156 1.14 2.91 -2.89
CA ILE A 156 1.72 1.62 -2.49
C ILE A 156 1.68 1.45 -0.96
N VAL A 157 2.13 2.46 -0.21
CA VAL A 157 2.17 2.34 1.25
C VAL A 157 0.77 2.27 1.85
N THR A 158 -0.16 3.11 1.38
CA THR A 158 -1.54 3.12 1.89
C THR A 158 -2.32 1.88 1.46
N CYS A 159 -2.06 1.32 0.28
CA CYS A 159 -2.58 0.02 -0.14
C CYS A 159 -2.25 -1.07 0.88
N LYS A 160 -1.01 -1.12 1.39
CA LYS A 160 -0.61 -2.06 2.44
C LYS A 160 -1.32 -1.78 3.77
N LEU A 161 -1.48 -0.51 4.16
CA LEU A 161 -2.22 -0.14 5.39
C LEU A 161 -3.69 -0.59 5.32
N VAL A 162 -4.34 -0.40 4.17
CA VAL A 162 -5.70 -0.87 3.90
C VAL A 162 -5.77 -2.38 4.03
N HIS A 163 -4.87 -3.10 3.36
CA HIS A 163 -4.84 -4.57 3.42
C HIS A 163 -4.68 -5.07 4.85
N GLN A 164 -3.72 -4.50 5.60
CA GLN A 164 -3.50 -4.86 7.00
C GLN A 164 -4.76 -4.61 7.85
N THR A 165 -5.42 -3.47 7.66
CA THR A 165 -6.64 -3.11 8.40
C THR A 165 -7.80 -4.07 8.14
N VAL A 166 -7.97 -4.51 6.88
CA VAL A 166 -8.99 -5.51 6.52
C VAL A 166 -8.65 -6.85 7.14
N GLN A 167 -7.41 -7.30 7.00
CA GLN A 167 -6.95 -8.58 7.54
C GLN A 167 -7.11 -8.63 9.07
N ASP A 168 -6.73 -7.58 9.80
CA ASP A 168 -6.88 -7.49 11.25
C ASP A 168 -8.36 -7.55 11.68
N GLY A 169 -9.27 -6.98 10.86
CA GLY A 169 -10.72 -7.06 11.07
C GLY A 169 -11.30 -8.46 10.85
N GLU A 170 -10.81 -9.18 9.83
CA GLU A 170 -11.24 -10.55 9.52
C GLU A 170 -10.83 -11.56 10.61
N HIS A 171 -9.69 -11.36 11.30
CA HIS A 171 -9.23 -12.26 12.36
C HIS A 171 -9.82 -11.93 13.75
N SER A 172 -10.52 -10.79 13.88
CA SER A 172 -11.12 -10.34 15.15
C SER A 172 -12.63 -10.61 15.24
N SER A 173 -13.22 -11.24 14.21
CA SER A 173 -14.65 -11.56 14.09
C SER A 173 -14.89 -13.05 14.25
#